data_AF-A0A1Y2D6T3-F1
#
_entry.id   AF-A0A1Y2D6T3-F1
#
_cell.length_a   1.000
_cell.length_b   1.000
_cell.length_c   1.000
_cell.angle_alpha   90.00
_cell.angle_beta   90.00
_cell.angle_gamma   90.00
#
_symmetry.space_group_name_H-M   'P 1'
#
loop_
_entity.id
_entity.type
_entity.pdbx_description
1 polymer ?
#
loop_
_entity_poly.entity_id
_entity_poly.type
_entity_poly.pdbx_seq_one_letter_code
_entity_poly.pdbx_strand_id
1 'polypeptide(L)'
;MAPVSAHPFLFFLVGALATAQTGLTAYQIYQANHGGQEFPSEEWKNREIFMLFTAAWTLLFALLHYVINLYIGAFWSLITLIFWVIATVLWARVEDFHPSDCSGTSFGSFCRQVVAIEAIGWTEVALTALLFFATLFACHQHRRNSTYRDAGYRGYYV
;
A
#
# COMPACT_ATOMS: atom_id res chain seq x y z
N MET A 1 15.05 -3.95 -20.76
CA MET A 1 14.89 -4.03 -19.29
C MET A 1 13.62 -4.84 -19.02
N ALA A 2 13.68 -5.88 -18.19
CA ALA A 2 12.47 -6.63 -17.84
C ALA A 2 11.60 -5.75 -16.91
N PRO A 3 10.34 -5.48 -17.25
CA PRO A 3 9.44 -4.71 -16.39
C PRO A 3 9.06 -5.51 -15.14
N VAL A 4 8.65 -4.81 -14.06
CA VAL A 4 8.16 -5.38 -12.79
C VAL A 4 6.85 -6.19 -12.96
N SER A 5 6.36 -6.34 -14.19
CA SER A 5 5.17 -7.09 -14.63
C SER A 5 5.08 -8.59 -14.24
N ALA A 6 5.96 -9.10 -13.38
CA ALA A 6 5.92 -10.48 -12.93
C ALA A 6 4.62 -10.82 -12.15
N HIS A 7 3.95 -9.81 -11.57
CA HIS A 7 2.79 -10.00 -10.70
C HIS A 7 1.68 -8.93 -10.90
N PRO A 8 1.07 -8.82 -12.10
CA PRO A 8 0.12 -7.75 -12.42
C PRO A 8 -1.14 -7.79 -11.53
N PHE A 9 -1.55 -8.98 -11.10
CA PHE A 9 -2.67 -9.15 -10.19
C PHE A 9 -2.41 -8.54 -8.80
N LEU A 10 -1.19 -8.67 -8.26
CA LEU A 10 -0.83 -8.05 -6.97
C LEU A 10 -0.82 -6.53 -7.05
N PHE A 11 -0.27 -5.96 -8.14
CA PHE A 11 -0.32 -4.52 -8.37
C PHE A 11 -1.75 -4.00 -8.52
N PHE A 12 -2.63 -4.75 -9.18
CA PHE A 12 -4.03 -4.42 -9.27
C PHE A 12 -4.71 -4.43 -7.89
N LEU A 13 -4.50 -5.47 -7.08
CA LEU A 13 -5.11 -5.57 -5.74
C LEU A 13 -4.66 -4.42 -4.82
N VAL A 14 -3.35 -4.18 -4.76
CA VAL A 14 -2.76 -3.06 -3.99
C VAL A 14 -3.28 -1.72 -4.53
N GLY A 15 -3.34 -1.52 -5.84
CA GLY A 15 -3.88 -0.30 -6.43
C GLY A 15 -5.38 -0.09 -6.13
N ALA A 16 -6.17 -1.16 -6.15
CA ALA A 16 -7.61 -1.11 -5.89
C ALA A 16 -7.93 -0.76 -4.43
N LEU A 17 -7.22 -1.39 -3.48
CA LEU A 17 -7.36 -1.06 -2.06
C LEU A 17 -6.84 0.34 -1.74
N ALA A 18 -5.71 0.75 -2.32
CA ALA A 18 -5.19 2.10 -2.19
C ALA A 18 -6.20 3.13 -2.71
N THR A 19 -6.86 2.85 -3.84
CA THR A 19 -7.92 3.71 -4.39
C THR A 19 -9.11 3.81 -3.43
N ALA A 20 -9.56 2.68 -2.88
CA ALA A 20 -10.64 2.66 -1.89
C ALA A 20 -10.28 3.47 -0.64
N GLN A 21 -9.04 3.31 -0.13
CA GLN A 21 -8.52 4.04 1.01
C GLN A 21 -8.42 5.53 0.75
N THR A 22 -7.93 5.93 -0.44
CA THR A 22 -7.88 7.34 -0.86
C THR A 22 -9.28 7.95 -0.87
N GLY A 23 -10.27 7.25 -1.43
CA GLY A 23 -11.66 7.73 -1.44
C GLY A 23 -12.24 7.88 -0.03
N LEU A 24 -12.01 6.90 0.85
CA LEU A 24 -12.54 6.90 2.21
C LEU A 24 -11.91 7.98 3.08
N THR A 25 -10.58 8.10 3.08
CA THR A 25 -9.86 9.14 3.84
C THR A 25 -10.11 10.54 3.30
N ALA A 26 -10.18 10.73 1.99
CA ALA A 26 -10.55 12.03 1.41
C ALA A 26 -11.98 12.44 1.78
N TYR A 27 -12.91 11.50 1.81
CA TYR A 27 -14.29 11.75 2.23
C TYR A 27 -14.39 12.16 3.71
N GLN A 28 -13.65 11.48 4.60
CA GLN A 28 -13.61 11.84 6.01
C GLN A 28 -13.01 13.23 6.24
N ILE A 29 -11.89 13.57 5.60
CA ILE A 29 -11.30 14.91 5.64
C ILE A 29 -12.29 15.97 5.12
N TYR A 30 -13.03 15.66 4.05
CA TYR A 30 -14.04 16.57 3.52
C TYR A 30 -15.17 16.83 4.52
N GLN A 31 -15.73 15.76 5.09
CA GLN A 31 -16.77 15.87 6.12
C GLN A 31 -16.28 16.58 7.37
N ALA A 32 -15.00 16.39 7.72
CA ALA A 32 -14.42 17.03 8.88
C ALA A 32 -14.27 18.56 8.71
N ASN A 33 -14.01 19.00 7.48
CA ASN A 33 -13.82 20.42 7.17
C ASN A 33 -15.12 21.16 6.83
N HIS A 34 -16.13 20.48 6.27
CA HIS A 34 -17.35 21.11 5.74
C HIS A 34 -18.67 20.55 6.29
N GLY A 35 -18.65 19.35 6.87
CA GLY A 35 -19.84 18.61 7.29
C GLY A 35 -20.23 18.80 8.76
N GLY A 36 -19.51 19.64 9.51
CA GLY A 36 -19.77 19.91 10.93
C GLY A 36 -19.36 18.78 11.89
N GLN A 37 -18.72 17.70 11.40
CA GLN A 37 -17.98 16.77 12.24
C GLN A 37 -16.60 17.36 12.47
N GLU A 38 -16.19 17.64 13.69
CA GLU A 38 -14.80 18.09 13.93
C GLU A 38 -13.88 16.87 14.08
N PHE A 39 -12.61 17.03 13.68
CA PHE A 39 -11.60 16.02 13.99
C PHE A 39 -11.50 15.88 15.52
N PRO A 40 -11.40 14.65 16.07
CA PRO A 40 -11.25 14.45 17.51
C PRO A 40 -10.02 15.16 18.09
N SER A 41 -8.94 15.24 17.32
CA SER A 41 -7.69 15.92 17.68
C SER A 41 -6.88 16.31 16.44
N GLU A 42 -5.91 17.22 16.59
CA GLU A 42 -4.95 17.53 15.50
C GLU A 42 -4.06 16.32 15.15
N GLU A 43 -3.75 15.48 16.13
CA GLU A 43 -3.01 14.24 15.89
C GLU A 43 -3.78 13.29 14.99
N TRP A 44 -5.09 13.14 15.22
CA TRP A 44 -5.96 12.33 14.36
C TRP A 44 -5.90 12.82 12.91
N LYS A 45 -6.09 14.14 12.71
CA LYS A 45 -6.01 14.77 11.39
C LYS A 45 -4.68 14.50 10.69
N ASN A 46 -3.57 14.62 11.40
CA ASN A 46 -2.24 14.38 10.82
C ASN A 46 -2.03 12.91 10.41
N ARG A 47 -2.52 11.97 11.22
CA ARG A 47 -2.47 10.52 10.90
C ARG A 47 -3.35 10.18 9.69
N GLU A 48 -4.53 10.78 9.60
CA GLU A 48 -5.45 10.59 8.48
C GLU A 48 -4.87 11.14 7.16
N ILE A 49 -4.27 12.32 7.19
CA ILE A 49 -3.54 12.89 6.03
C ILE A 49 -2.36 12.00 5.64
N PHE A 50 -1.63 11.43 6.60
CA PHE A 50 -0.54 10.50 6.31
C PHE A 50 -1.04 9.21 5.67
N MET A 51 -2.20 8.69 6.09
CA MET A 51 -2.86 7.56 5.43
C MET A 51 -3.29 7.90 4.00
N LEU A 52 -3.88 9.08 3.77
CA LEU A 52 -4.25 9.55 2.44
C LEU A 52 -3.03 9.66 1.53
N PHE A 53 -1.93 10.25 2.02
CA PHE A 53 -0.66 10.32 1.29
C PHE A 53 -0.13 8.93 0.94
N THR A 54 -0.11 8.01 1.91
CA THR A 54 0.36 6.63 1.73
C THR A 54 -0.47 5.88 0.68
N ALA A 55 -1.80 6.04 0.72
CA ALA A 55 -2.70 5.47 -0.28
C ALA A 55 -2.47 6.07 -1.68
N ALA A 56 -2.36 7.40 -1.80
CA ALA A 56 -2.11 8.06 -3.07
C ALA A 56 -0.74 7.69 -3.68
N TRP A 57 0.31 7.59 -2.84
CA TRP A 57 1.62 7.08 -3.22
C TRP A 57 1.53 5.65 -3.78
N THR A 58 0.79 4.79 -3.07
CA THR A 58 0.62 3.39 -3.44
C THR A 58 -0.13 3.25 -4.77
N LEU A 59 -1.17 4.07 -4.98
CA LEU A 59 -1.87 4.14 -6.26
C LEU A 59 -0.95 4.59 -7.40
N LEU A 60 -0.14 5.63 -7.18
CA LEU A 60 0.83 6.09 -8.17
C LEU A 60 1.83 4.99 -8.51
N PHE A 61 2.39 4.30 -7.51
CA PHE A 61 3.31 3.19 -7.72
C PHE A 61 2.63 2.04 -8.49
N ALA A 62 1.38 1.71 -8.15
CA ALA A 62 0.60 0.71 -8.84
C ALA A 62 0.33 1.08 -10.30
N LEU A 63 0.09 2.35 -10.64
CA LEU A 63 -0.10 2.76 -12.03
C LEU A 63 1.21 2.73 -12.85
N LEU A 64 2.34 3.04 -12.21
CA LEU A 64 3.65 3.11 -12.87
C LEU A 64 4.36 1.76 -12.98
N HIS A 65 3.80 0.66 -12.48
CA HIS A 65 4.50 -0.62 -12.41
C HIS A 65 4.94 -1.21 -13.77
N TYR A 66 4.26 -0.84 -14.87
CA TYR A 66 4.63 -1.27 -16.22
C TYR A 66 5.84 -0.54 -16.79
N VAL A 67 6.12 0.68 -16.34
CA VAL A 67 7.21 1.53 -16.87
C VAL A 67 8.46 1.49 -16.00
N ILE A 68 8.34 1.03 -14.76
CA ILE A 68 9.45 0.97 -13.79
C ILE A 68 10.30 -0.29 -14.01
N ASN A 69 11.62 -0.14 -13.93
CA ASN A 69 12.58 -1.25 -13.97
C ASN A 69 12.47 -2.13 -12.72
N LEU A 70 12.66 -3.45 -12.87
CA LEU A 70 12.62 -4.45 -11.79
C LEU A 70 13.33 -4.03 -10.49
N TYR A 71 14.56 -3.50 -10.55
CA TYR A 71 15.31 -3.12 -9.36
C TYR A 71 14.76 -1.86 -8.68
N ILE A 72 14.30 -0.88 -9.47
CA ILE A 72 13.64 0.32 -8.96
C ILE A 72 12.30 -0.07 -8.34
N GLY A 73 11.57 -1.02 -8.95
CA GLY A 73 10.35 -1.57 -8.40
C GLY A 73 10.56 -2.25 -7.05
N ALA A 74 11.66 -2.98 -6.86
CA ALA A 74 12.02 -3.56 -5.58
C ALA A 74 12.22 -2.48 -4.50
N PHE A 75 12.97 -1.41 -4.82
CA PHE A 75 13.17 -0.28 -3.92
C PHE A 75 11.85 0.44 -3.57
N TRP A 76 11.00 0.69 -4.56
CA TRP A 76 9.70 1.34 -4.35
C TRP A 76 8.74 0.47 -3.55
N SER A 77 8.75 -0.86 -3.76
CA SER A 77 7.94 -1.79 -2.97
C SER A 77 8.38 -1.83 -1.50
N LEU A 78 9.68 -1.67 -1.21
CA LEU A 78 10.17 -1.53 0.17
C LEU A 78 9.68 -0.22 0.82
N ILE A 79 9.80 0.91 0.12
CA ILE A 79 9.30 2.20 0.62
C ILE A 79 7.80 2.11 0.91
N THR A 80 7.05 1.52 -0.01
CA THR A 80 5.60 1.35 0.11
C THR A 80 5.24 0.51 1.33
N LEU A 81 5.95 -0.61 1.54
CA LEU A 81 5.79 -1.43 2.75
C LEU A 81 6.08 -0.63 4.03
N ILE A 82 7.17 0.16 4.06
CA ILE A 82 7.53 0.99 5.21
C ILE A 82 6.42 2.02 5.50
N PHE A 83 5.91 2.70 4.47
CA PHE A 83 4.83 3.67 4.63
C PHE A 83 3.57 3.02 5.21
N TRP A 84 3.15 1.86 4.68
CA TRP A 84 1.96 1.18 5.20
C TRP A 84 2.15 0.65 6.63
N VAL A 85 3.32 0.13 6.98
CA VAL A 85 3.61 -0.30 8.35
C VAL A 85 3.54 0.89 9.30
N ILE A 86 4.21 1.99 8.98
CA ILE A 86 4.18 3.20 9.81
C ILE A 86 2.75 3.75 9.91
N ALA A 87 2.04 3.87 8.79
CA ALA A 87 0.70 4.45 8.77
C ALA A 87 -0.29 3.63 9.57
N THR A 88 -0.27 2.30 9.41
CA THR A 88 -1.18 1.39 10.10
C THR A 88 -0.86 1.28 11.59
N VAL A 89 0.43 1.26 11.97
CA VAL A 89 0.83 1.27 13.39
C VAL A 89 0.44 2.57 14.07
N LEU A 90 0.65 3.73 13.43
CA LEU A 90 0.23 5.02 13.98
C LEU A 90 -1.30 5.10 14.12
N TRP A 91 -2.04 4.48 13.19
CA TRP A 91 -3.50 4.39 13.26
C TRP A 91 -3.98 3.49 14.40
N ALA A 92 -3.42 2.28 14.53
CA ALA A 92 -3.77 1.32 15.58
C ALA A 92 -3.44 1.79 17.01
N ARG A 93 -2.58 2.80 17.15
CA ARG A 93 -2.22 3.41 18.44
C ARG A 93 -3.16 4.55 18.85
N VAL A 94 -4.28 4.76 18.17
CA VAL A 94 -5.27 5.72 18.67
C VAL A 94 -6.03 5.10 19.84
N GLU A 95 -5.68 5.53 21.05
CA GLU A 95 -6.30 5.06 22.29
C GLU A 95 -7.77 5.54 22.44
N ASP A 96 -8.10 6.68 21.83
CA ASP A 96 -9.37 7.39 22.03
C ASP A 96 -10.58 6.75 21.31
N PHE A 97 -10.34 5.87 20.34
CA PHE A 97 -11.38 5.21 19.56
C PHE A 97 -11.01 3.75 19.33
N HIS A 98 -11.32 2.88 20.29
CA HIS A 98 -11.39 1.44 20.08
C HIS A 98 -12.79 1.10 19.60
N PRO A 99 -13.05 0.95 18.29
CA PRO A 99 -14.37 0.64 17.78
C PRO A 99 -14.52 -0.89 17.82
N SER A 100 -14.41 -1.48 19.00
CA SER A 100 -14.58 -2.92 19.20
C SER A 100 -16.05 -3.33 19.01
N ASP A 101 -16.98 -2.39 19.10
CA ASP A 101 -18.40 -2.65 18.89
C ASP A 101 -19.13 -1.47 18.20
N CYS A 102 -19.15 -1.48 16.87
CA CYS A 102 -20.05 -0.63 16.07
C CYS A 102 -21.41 -1.34 15.79
N SER A 103 -21.85 -2.28 16.65
CA SER A 103 -23.15 -2.93 16.48
C SER A 103 -24.30 -1.90 16.55
N GLY A 104 -25.32 -2.09 15.72
CA GLY A 104 -26.48 -1.18 15.65
C GLY A 104 -26.27 0.15 14.94
N THR A 105 -25.03 0.54 14.57
CA THR A 105 -24.80 1.76 13.79
C THR A 105 -25.02 1.56 12.30
N SER A 106 -25.48 2.60 11.59
CA SER A 106 -25.69 2.56 10.15
C SER A 106 -24.38 2.33 9.38
N PHE A 107 -24.47 1.75 8.18
CA PHE A 107 -23.31 1.42 7.34
C PHE A 107 -22.38 2.61 7.08
N GLY A 108 -22.95 3.82 6.94
CA GLY A 108 -22.21 5.07 6.73
C GLY A 108 -21.74 5.77 8.00
N SER A 109 -21.90 5.20 9.19
CA SER A 109 -21.47 5.83 10.44
C SER A 109 -19.95 5.98 10.52
N PHE A 110 -19.49 7.06 11.17
CA PHE A 110 -18.07 7.35 11.38
C PHE A 110 -17.32 6.16 12.02
N CYS A 111 -17.91 5.51 13.03
CA CYS A 111 -17.38 4.31 13.68
C CYS A 111 -16.99 3.21 12.67
N ARG A 112 -17.91 2.85 11.75
CA ARG A 112 -17.66 1.80 10.76
C ARG A 112 -16.63 2.20 9.71
N GLN A 113 -16.57 3.48 9.36
CA GLN A 113 -15.56 3.98 8.43
C GLN A 113 -14.15 3.91 9.04
N VAL A 114 -13.99 4.24 10.32
CA VAL A 114 -12.71 4.13 11.05
C VAL A 114 -12.24 2.67 11.11
N VAL A 115 -13.14 1.74 11.44
CA VAL A 115 -12.83 0.30 11.43
C VAL A 115 -12.43 -0.17 10.03
N ALA A 116 -13.12 0.31 8.99
CA ALA A 116 -12.80 -0.03 7.61
C ALA A 116 -11.41 0.49 7.21
N ILE A 117 -11.05 1.72 7.58
CA ILE A 117 -9.71 2.29 7.35
C ILE A 117 -8.64 1.43 8.00
N GLU A 118 -8.84 1.00 9.25
CA GLU A 118 -7.89 0.16 9.96
C GLU A 118 -7.74 -1.22 9.29
N ALA A 119 -8.86 -1.86 8.96
CA ALA A 119 -8.86 -3.16 8.30
C ALA A 119 -8.19 -3.12 6.92
N ILE A 120 -8.46 -2.07 6.13
CA ILE A 120 -7.80 -1.85 4.84
C ILE A 120 -6.30 -1.60 5.06
N GLY A 121 -5.91 -0.82 6.06
CA GLY A 121 -4.50 -0.57 6.41
C GLY A 121 -3.73 -1.86 6.69
N TRP A 122 -4.26 -2.75 7.54
CA TRP A 122 -3.62 -4.05 7.80
C TRP A 122 -3.59 -4.96 6.56
N THR A 123 -4.62 -4.91 5.73
CA THR A 123 -4.67 -5.67 4.47
C THR A 123 -3.60 -5.19 3.50
N GLU A 124 -3.39 -3.88 3.41
CA GLU A 124 -2.34 -3.27 2.58
C GLU A 124 -0.94 -3.56 3.11
N VAL A 125 -0.73 -3.60 4.42
CA VAL A 125 0.54 -4.09 5.00
C VAL A 125 0.85 -5.51 4.51
N ALA A 126 -0.14 -6.41 4.56
CA ALA A 126 0.04 -7.79 4.11
C ALA A 126 0.33 -7.88 2.60
N LEU A 127 -0.45 -7.15 1.78
CA LEU A 127 -0.30 -7.19 0.33
C LEU A 127 0.99 -6.52 -0.15
N THR A 128 1.39 -5.41 0.44
CA THR A 128 2.64 -4.72 0.09
C THR A 128 3.86 -5.51 0.57
N ALA A 129 3.77 -6.25 1.67
CA ALA A 129 4.79 -7.21 2.08
C ALA A 129 4.92 -8.36 1.05
N LEU A 130 3.80 -8.95 0.66
CA LEU A 130 3.76 -9.99 -0.39
C LEU A 130 4.35 -9.47 -1.70
N LEU A 131 3.98 -8.25 -2.10
CA LEU A 131 4.50 -7.60 -3.29
C LEU A 131 6.02 -7.39 -3.22
N PHE A 132 6.53 -6.92 -2.09
CA PHE A 132 7.96 -6.73 -1.87
C PHE A 132 8.72 -8.06 -2.01
N PHE A 133 8.28 -9.11 -1.30
CA PHE A 133 8.93 -10.42 -1.39
C PHE A 133 8.84 -11.01 -2.79
N ALA A 134 7.69 -10.94 -3.45
CA ALA A 134 7.52 -11.40 -4.83
C ALA A 134 8.49 -10.67 -5.78
N THR A 135 8.65 -9.35 -5.62
CA THR A 135 9.59 -8.55 -6.40
C THR A 135 11.05 -8.94 -6.13
N LEU A 136 11.42 -9.23 -4.88
CA LEU A 136 12.76 -9.75 -4.55
C LEU A 136 13.02 -11.13 -5.17
N PHE A 137 12.03 -12.02 -5.16
CA PHE A 137 12.15 -13.33 -5.82
C PHE A 137 12.33 -13.17 -7.33
N ALA A 138 11.59 -12.26 -7.97
CA ALA A 138 11.76 -11.92 -9.38
C ALA A 138 13.16 -11.36 -9.69
N CYS A 139 13.67 -10.44 -8.86
CA CYS A 139 15.05 -9.93 -8.96
C CYS A 139 16.07 -11.07 -8.87
N HIS A 140 15.91 -11.96 -7.90
CA HIS A 140 16.83 -13.07 -7.67
C HIS A 140 16.82 -14.07 -8.83
N GLN A 141 15.64 -14.43 -9.35
CA GLN A 141 15.50 -15.31 -10.50
C GLN A 141 16.08 -14.68 -11.78
N HIS A 142 15.84 -13.39 -12.01
CA HIS A 142 16.42 -12.66 -13.14
C HIS A 142 17.96 -12.70 -13.08
N ARG A 143 18.55 -12.45 -11.90
CA ARG A 143 20.01 -12.50 -11.72
C ARG A 143 20.55 -13.91 -12.02
N ARG A 144 19.92 -14.96 -11.49
CA ARG A 144 20.31 -16.36 -11.76
C ARG A 144 20.27 -16.70 -13.25
N ASN A 145 19.18 -16.37 -13.94
CA ASN A 145 19.01 -16.67 -15.36
C ASN A 145 20.03 -15.93 -16.24
N SER A 146 20.41 -14.70 -15.89
CA SER A 146 21.46 -13.96 -16.59
C SER A 146 22.80 -14.68 -16.49
N THR A 147 23.18 -15.13 -15.28
CA THR A 147 24.45 -15.85 -15.07
C THR A 147 24.53 -17.15 -15.86
N TYR A 148 23.44 -17.93 -15.93
CA TYR A 148 23.41 -19.15 -16.75
C TYR A 148 23.57 -18.87 -18.24
N ARG A 149 22.94 -17.80 -18.75
CA ARG A 149 23.09 -17.39 -20.16
C ARG A 149 24.54 -17.00 -20.45
N ASP A 150 25.16 -16.20 -19.60
CA ASP A 150 26.54 -15.74 -19.79
C ASP A 150 27.56 -16.88 -19.77
N ALA A 151 27.34 -17.88 -18.90
CA ALA A 151 28.16 -19.09 -18.86
C ALA A 151 27.99 -19.95 -20.13
N GLY A 152 26.76 -20.09 -20.63
CA GLY A 152 26.48 -20.78 -21.88
C GLY A 152 27.18 -20.14 -23.06
N TYR A 153 27.11 -18.81 -23.20
CA TYR A 153 27.79 -18.09 -24.29
C TYR A 153 29.32 -18.28 -24.26
N ARG A 154 29.96 -18.29 -23.08
CA ARG A 154 31.41 -18.58 -23.00
C ARG A 154 31.78 -19.99 -23.46
N GLY A 155 30.90 -20.97 -23.32
CA GLY A 155 31.14 -22.34 -23.78
C GLY A 155 31.11 -22.53 -25.30
N TYR A 156 30.54 -21.58 -26.06
CA TYR A 156 30.47 -21.64 -27.52
C TYR A 156 31.66 -20.98 -28.25
N TYR A 157 32.54 -20.28 -27.54
CA TYR A 157 33.71 -19.58 -28.10
C TYR A 157 35.05 -20.25 -27.76
N VAL A 158 35.04 -21.52 -27.35
CA VAL A 158 36.22 -22.37 -27.12
C VAL A 158 36.15 -23.56 -28.05
#